data_AF-A0A2S9XPH2-F1
#
_entry.id   AF-A0A2S9XPH2-F1
#
_cell.length_a   1.000
_cell.length_b   1.000
_cell.length_c   1.000
_cell.angle_alpha   90.00
_cell.angle_beta   90.00
_cell.angle_gamma   90.00
#
_symmetry.space_group_name_H-M   'P 1'
#
loop_
_entity.id
_entity.type
_entity.pdbx_description
1 polymer ?
#
loop_
_entity_poly.entity_id
_entity_poly.type
_entity_poly.pdbx_seq_one_letter_code
_entity_poly.pdbx_strand_id
1 'polypeptide(L)'
;MTSPKHGTDRPYIGHGVGLRTRHYARALDGELDVDWVELVSENFFGDGGRPARVLERVREAMPVVLHGVSLGIGSIDAPDREYLERLRALIDRAEPAWVSDHLCWSTHQGLHSHALLPLPLTQASLAAVAERVARVQDVLGRQLLLENTSSYVTHCGDELREWEFLSELCARTDCLLLLDLNNVLVSCTNHGWDPQEYLDGVPGERVWQLHLANHSDRGHYKFDSHLGPVPDDVWALYRDALTRWGAISSLVEWDEDTPAWSVLRAEQRRAAQIAEQVLDQLPEHAPPQPRPAQIDLDRLHAETQATDTSSLAAAQALLWKVICFPTGAADMLESSPASVREAVARTFAETDTFGRVERLEVYANDYYWRLAGVLEQHFPTVAWMLGHVQFHNLVTDYVLVSPSREPDLRRYSRDFPSFISQHEAGVNQPELIEVAWIELDRAQILAVADERPLAPADLAEIELDSWPQLRFVAGKTVRLRATTRPFSPMFTLCREGQSLELARKHHPPRLGHTLIWRRDLTVYHRDLEANEAAGLQALLEGKSFVEICVAASGAGIDADSHDGINDAEAGDAASPEQVARWLRDWVEAGLIAAVAPHIP
;
A
#
# COMPACT_ATOMS: atom_id res chain seq x y z
N MET A 1 28.78 10.57 36.25
CA MET A 1 27.96 11.56 35.54
C MET A 1 28.85 12.26 34.53
N THR A 2 29.07 11.62 33.39
CA THR A 2 29.74 12.21 32.23
C THR A 2 28.70 13.04 31.48
N SER A 3 28.97 14.33 31.26
CA SER A 3 28.12 15.21 30.45
C SER A 3 27.79 14.56 29.10
N PRO A 4 26.54 14.68 28.60
CA PRO A 4 26.19 14.17 27.28
C PRO A 4 27.09 14.83 26.23
N LYS A 5 27.65 14.03 25.32
CA LYS A 5 28.42 14.52 24.17
C LYS A 5 27.49 15.39 23.31
N HIS A 6 27.46 16.69 23.57
CA HIS A 6 26.78 17.66 22.72
C HIS A 6 27.48 17.71 21.36
N GLY A 7 26.69 17.48 20.30
CA GLY A 7 27.08 17.79 18.92
C GLY A 7 27.03 16.60 17.95
N THR A 8 25.90 15.90 17.85
CA THR A 8 25.56 15.24 16.59
C THR A 8 24.96 16.31 15.66
N ASP A 9 25.45 16.40 14.43
CA ASP A 9 24.97 17.31 13.36
C ASP A 9 23.61 16.83 12.79
N ARG A 10 22.76 16.29 13.66
CA ARG A 10 21.49 15.64 13.34
C ARG A 10 20.37 16.69 13.29
N PRO A 11 19.54 16.71 12.23
CA PRO A 11 18.36 17.56 12.19
C PRO A 11 17.32 17.13 13.24
N TYR A 12 16.60 18.10 13.76
CA TYR A 12 15.47 17.87 14.64
C TYR A 12 14.26 18.59 14.05
N ILE A 13 13.17 17.87 13.78
CA ILE A 13 11.91 18.45 13.24
C ILE A 13 10.73 18.26 14.19
N GLY A 14 10.97 17.81 15.42
CA GLY A 14 9.93 17.61 16.43
C GLY A 14 9.30 16.22 16.38
N HIS A 15 7.99 16.14 16.66
CA HIS A 15 7.27 14.88 16.80
C HIS A 15 6.16 14.74 15.76
N GLY A 16 6.13 13.62 15.05
CA GLY A 16 5.26 13.37 13.90
C GLY A 16 4.24 12.26 14.12
N VAL A 17 3.40 12.06 13.11
CA VAL A 17 2.44 10.94 13.02
C VAL A 17 2.39 10.39 11.59
N GLY A 18 2.04 9.11 11.46
CA GLY A 18 1.76 8.50 10.16
C GLY A 18 0.49 9.07 9.49
N LEU A 19 0.59 9.53 8.24
CA LEU A 19 -0.56 10.01 7.49
C LEU A 19 -1.23 8.87 6.70
N ARG A 20 -2.32 8.33 7.25
CA ARG A 20 -3.15 7.30 6.60
C ARG A 20 -4.35 7.92 5.85
N THR A 21 -4.99 7.16 4.96
CA THR A 21 -6.10 7.62 4.11
C THR A 21 -7.26 8.26 4.89
N ARG A 22 -7.51 7.81 6.13
CA ARG A 22 -8.52 8.38 7.04
C ARG A 22 -8.26 9.87 7.36
N HIS A 23 -7.00 10.31 7.32
CA HIS A 23 -6.57 11.67 7.62
C HIS A 23 -6.62 12.60 6.41
N TYR A 24 -6.82 12.10 5.19
CA TYR A 24 -6.68 12.89 3.98
C TYR A 24 -7.64 14.09 3.90
N ALA A 25 -8.87 13.98 4.41
CA ALA A 25 -9.79 15.12 4.45
C ALA A 25 -9.21 16.25 5.33
N ARG A 26 -8.79 15.91 6.55
CA ARG A 26 -8.13 16.83 7.49
C ARG A 26 -6.85 17.46 6.91
N ALA A 27 -6.07 16.67 6.16
CA ALA A 27 -4.88 17.16 5.47
C ALA A 27 -5.21 18.23 4.43
N LEU A 28 -6.25 18.00 3.62
CA LEU A 28 -6.73 18.95 2.61
C LEU A 28 -7.26 20.23 3.25
N ASP A 29 -7.96 20.11 4.38
CA ASP A 29 -8.47 21.24 5.16
C ASP A 29 -7.37 22.03 5.89
N GLY A 30 -6.13 21.51 5.94
CA GLY A 30 -5.01 22.16 6.62
C GLY A 30 -5.04 22.05 8.14
N GLU A 31 -5.65 20.99 8.66
CA GLU A 31 -5.94 20.80 10.09
C GLU A 31 -5.06 19.71 10.75
N LEU A 32 -3.88 19.45 10.21
CA LEU A 32 -2.87 18.55 10.81
C LEU A 32 -2.04 19.35 11.83
N ASP A 33 -2.51 19.45 13.06
CA ASP A 33 -1.88 20.21 14.15
C ASP A 33 -0.73 19.43 14.84
N VAL A 34 0.25 19.03 14.02
CA VAL A 34 1.48 18.26 14.36
C VAL A 34 2.72 18.91 13.72
N ASP A 35 3.92 18.49 14.11
CA ASP A 35 5.17 19.14 13.66
C ASP A 35 5.60 18.66 12.25
N TRP A 36 5.31 17.41 11.91
CA TRP A 36 5.57 16.79 10.60
C TRP A 36 4.74 15.50 10.43
N VAL A 37 4.72 14.95 9.22
CA VAL A 37 4.05 13.67 8.95
C VAL A 37 4.90 12.73 8.09
N GLU A 38 4.65 11.44 8.28
CA GLU A 38 5.21 10.39 7.43
C GLU A 38 4.20 9.88 6.40
N LEU A 39 4.70 9.68 5.19
CA LEU A 39 3.95 9.13 4.08
C LEU A 39 4.54 7.77 3.67
N VAL A 40 3.69 6.75 3.53
CA VAL A 40 4.10 5.47 2.94
C VAL A 40 4.33 5.68 1.44
N SER A 41 5.58 5.54 0.99
CA SER A 41 6.03 5.93 -0.36
C SER A 41 5.15 5.34 -1.47
N GLU A 42 4.86 4.05 -1.37
CA GLU A 42 4.10 3.27 -2.35
C GLU A 42 2.70 3.87 -2.56
N ASN A 43 2.07 4.40 -1.50
CA ASN A 43 0.75 5.01 -1.58
C ASN A 43 0.72 6.27 -2.45
N PHE A 44 1.88 6.90 -2.70
CA PHE A 44 2.01 8.15 -3.45
C PHE A 44 2.74 7.99 -4.79
N PHE A 45 3.00 6.77 -5.25
CA PHE A 45 3.56 6.55 -6.60
C PHE A 45 2.59 6.85 -7.75
N GLY A 46 1.32 7.17 -7.46
CA GLY A 46 0.36 7.59 -8.49
C GLY A 46 0.68 8.96 -9.07
N ASP A 47 0.25 9.17 -10.31
CA ASP A 47 0.48 10.42 -11.06
C ASP A 47 -0.54 11.54 -10.73
N GLY A 48 -1.56 11.26 -9.92
CA GLY A 48 -2.51 12.29 -9.49
C GLY A 48 -3.59 11.79 -8.54
N GLY A 49 -4.77 12.41 -8.63
CA GLY A 49 -5.91 12.10 -7.77
C GLY A 49 -5.68 12.51 -6.32
N ARG A 50 -6.40 11.85 -5.41
CA ARG A 50 -6.45 12.24 -4.00
C ARG A 50 -5.10 12.19 -3.28
N PRO A 51 -4.26 11.14 -3.44
CA PRO A 51 -2.96 11.09 -2.79
C PRO A 51 -2.04 12.25 -3.22
N ALA A 52 -1.97 12.56 -4.52
CA ALA A 52 -1.12 13.65 -5.01
C ALA A 52 -1.52 15.02 -4.44
N ARG A 53 -2.83 15.34 -4.39
CA ARG A 53 -3.32 16.58 -3.78
C ARG A 53 -3.02 16.69 -2.30
N VAL A 54 -3.11 15.58 -1.58
CA VAL A 54 -2.75 15.52 -0.16
C VAL A 54 -1.26 15.79 0.02
N LEU A 55 -0.41 15.14 -0.78
CA LEU A 55 1.04 15.37 -0.74
C LEU A 55 1.38 16.85 -0.99
N GLU A 56 0.86 17.45 -2.07
CA GLU A 56 1.06 18.87 -2.39
C GLU A 56 0.67 19.76 -1.21
N ARG A 57 -0.55 19.58 -0.69
CA ARG A 57 -1.09 20.40 0.39
C ARG A 57 -0.30 20.30 1.69
N VAL A 58 0.11 19.08 2.06
CA VAL A 58 0.84 18.81 3.29
C VAL A 58 2.27 19.35 3.18
N ARG A 59 2.93 19.10 2.04
CA ARG A 59 4.31 19.55 1.81
C ARG A 59 4.44 21.08 1.86
N GLU A 60 3.42 21.81 1.41
CA GLU A 60 3.35 23.28 1.55
C GLU A 60 3.27 23.74 3.01
N ALA A 61 2.69 22.92 3.89
CA ALA A 61 2.37 23.30 5.28
C ALA A 61 3.43 22.88 6.30
N MET A 62 4.11 21.75 6.09
CA MET A 62 5.04 21.16 7.07
C MET A 62 6.06 20.23 6.41
N PRO A 63 7.14 19.85 7.12
CA PRO A 63 8.03 18.78 6.67
C PRO A 63 7.28 17.46 6.48
N VAL A 64 7.70 16.72 5.45
CA VAL A 64 7.26 15.34 5.21
C VAL A 64 8.47 14.43 5.21
N VAL A 65 8.27 13.19 5.63
CA VAL A 65 9.24 12.11 5.44
C VAL A 65 8.58 11.00 4.63
N LEU A 66 9.38 10.27 3.86
CA LEU A 66 8.91 9.11 3.11
C LEU A 66 9.41 7.85 3.79
N HIS A 67 8.52 6.88 3.98
CA HIS A 67 8.85 5.56 4.51
C HIS A 67 8.36 4.51 3.53
N GLY A 68 9.26 3.65 3.03
CA GLY A 68 8.94 2.58 2.09
C GLY A 68 8.69 1.25 2.79
N VAL A 69 7.84 0.43 2.18
CA VAL A 69 7.46 -0.90 2.70
C VAL A 69 7.76 -2.03 1.72
N SER A 70 8.43 -1.73 0.60
CA SER A 70 8.56 -2.68 -0.52
C SER A 70 9.92 -2.72 -1.20
N LEU A 71 10.92 -1.96 -0.72
CA LEU A 71 12.26 -2.00 -1.32
C LEU A 71 12.92 -3.39 -1.19
N GLY A 72 12.68 -4.08 -0.06
CA GLY A 72 13.20 -5.43 0.17
C GLY A 72 14.72 -5.50 0.06
N ILE A 73 15.43 -4.55 0.69
CA ILE A 73 16.86 -4.31 0.47
C ILE A 73 17.75 -5.54 0.77
N GLY A 74 17.27 -6.48 1.59
CA GLY A 74 17.93 -7.72 1.92
C GLY A 74 17.62 -8.90 1.00
N SER A 75 16.75 -8.75 0.00
CA SER A 75 16.44 -9.81 -0.96
C SER A 75 17.66 -10.22 -1.78
N ILE A 76 17.75 -11.50 -2.14
CA ILE A 76 18.76 -11.95 -3.12
C ILE A 76 18.53 -11.36 -4.51
N ASP A 77 17.27 -11.09 -4.85
CA ASP A 77 16.92 -10.39 -6.09
C ASP A 77 17.53 -8.97 -6.07
N ALA A 78 17.81 -8.44 -7.26
CA ALA A 78 18.27 -7.05 -7.36
C ALA A 78 17.11 -6.08 -7.05
N PRO A 79 17.39 -4.89 -6.48
CA PRO A 79 16.38 -3.86 -6.32
C PRO A 79 15.68 -3.55 -7.64
N ASP A 80 14.34 -3.45 -7.61
CA ASP A 80 13.53 -3.20 -8.79
C ASP A 80 13.81 -1.80 -9.37
N ARG A 81 14.17 -1.75 -10.65
CA ARG A 81 14.54 -0.50 -11.32
C ARG A 81 13.35 0.44 -11.50
N GLU A 82 12.18 -0.08 -11.87
CA GLU A 82 10.98 0.73 -12.05
C GLU A 82 10.52 1.32 -10.70
N TYR A 83 10.61 0.52 -9.63
CA TYR A 83 10.37 0.98 -8.27
C TYR A 83 11.27 2.15 -7.89
N LEU A 84 12.59 2.03 -8.11
CA LEU A 84 13.54 3.11 -7.79
C LEU A 84 13.31 4.37 -8.63
N GLU A 85 12.90 4.23 -9.89
CA GLU A 85 12.52 5.36 -10.74
C GLU A 85 11.26 6.08 -10.21
N ARG A 86 10.24 5.33 -9.79
CA ARG A 86 9.02 5.87 -9.16
C ARG A 86 9.31 6.53 -7.81
N LEU A 87 10.17 5.92 -6.98
CA LEU A 87 10.58 6.48 -5.70
C LEU A 87 11.37 7.78 -5.91
N ARG A 88 12.28 7.84 -6.88
CA ARG A 88 13.01 9.06 -7.22
C ARG A 88 12.07 10.18 -7.68
N ALA A 89 11.12 9.88 -8.56
CA ALA A 89 10.12 10.86 -9.00
C ALA A 89 9.26 11.37 -7.82
N LEU A 90 8.92 10.48 -6.87
CA LEU A 90 8.22 10.88 -5.65
C LEU A 90 9.09 11.75 -4.75
N ILE A 91 10.38 11.42 -4.56
CA ILE A 91 11.33 12.23 -3.78
C ILE A 91 11.45 13.63 -4.37
N ASP A 92 11.58 13.75 -5.69
CA ASP A 92 11.68 15.04 -6.38
C ASP A 92 10.42 15.90 -6.17
N ARG A 93 9.24 15.27 -6.10
CA ARG A 93 7.96 15.95 -5.88
C ARG A 93 7.67 16.26 -4.41
N ALA A 94 8.03 15.36 -3.51
CA ALA A 94 7.74 15.46 -2.09
C ALA A 94 8.79 16.29 -1.33
N GLU A 95 10.02 16.39 -1.87
CA GLU A 95 11.17 17.02 -1.21
C GLU A 95 11.28 16.63 0.28
N PRO A 96 11.33 15.33 0.62
CA PRO A 96 11.20 14.89 1.99
C PRO A 96 12.47 15.19 2.80
N ALA A 97 12.29 15.41 4.11
CA ALA A 97 13.41 15.58 5.04
C ALA A 97 14.34 14.36 4.99
N TRP A 98 13.78 13.15 4.96
CA TRP A 98 14.51 11.92 4.72
C TRP A 98 13.61 10.83 4.13
N VAL A 99 14.24 9.74 3.70
CA VAL A 99 13.60 8.58 3.09
C VAL A 99 14.10 7.39 3.89
N SER A 100 13.18 6.57 4.39
CA SER A 100 13.46 5.34 5.10
C SER A 100 12.84 4.14 4.37
N ASP A 101 13.35 2.95 4.64
CA ASP A 101 12.71 1.67 4.33
C ASP A 101 13.20 0.62 5.34
N HIS A 102 12.61 -0.57 5.31
CA HIS A 102 12.89 -1.64 6.25
C HIS A 102 14.16 -2.42 5.91
N LEU A 103 14.93 -2.79 6.92
CA LEU A 103 16.02 -3.77 6.80
C LEU A 103 15.45 -5.20 6.80
N CYS A 104 14.80 -5.57 5.70
CA CYS A 104 14.24 -6.90 5.51
C CYS A 104 14.42 -7.37 4.06
N TRP A 105 14.02 -8.60 3.79
CA TRP A 105 13.79 -9.06 2.44
C TRP A 105 12.31 -9.32 2.21
N SER A 106 11.86 -9.22 0.97
CA SER A 106 10.44 -9.35 0.62
C SER A 106 10.21 -9.89 -0.78
N THR A 107 11.29 -10.24 -1.49
CA THR A 107 11.19 -10.75 -2.86
C THR A 107 11.97 -12.04 -3.06
N HIS A 108 11.42 -12.92 -3.87
CA HIS A 108 12.08 -14.16 -4.29
C HIS A 108 11.68 -14.52 -5.72
N GLN A 109 12.65 -14.57 -6.62
CA GLN A 109 12.42 -14.92 -8.03
C GLN A 109 11.40 -14.00 -8.72
N GLY A 110 11.40 -12.71 -8.36
CA GLY A 110 10.46 -11.70 -8.89
C GLY A 110 9.03 -11.80 -8.35
N LEU A 111 8.81 -12.59 -7.30
CA LEU A 111 7.57 -12.59 -6.53
C LEU A 111 7.74 -11.74 -5.27
N HIS A 112 6.68 -11.07 -4.82
CA HIS A 112 6.67 -10.21 -3.64
C HIS A 112 5.84 -10.84 -2.50
N SER A 113 6.42 -10.99 -1.32
CA SER A 113 5.72 -11.47 -0.14
C SER A 113 4.82 -10.41 0.49
N HIS A 114 5.19 -9.13 0.34
CA HIS A 114 4.65 -7.99 1.09
C HIS A 114 4.83 -8.07 2.61
N ALA A 115 5.43 -9.15 3.10
CA ALA A 115 5.83 -9.37 4.49
C ALA A 115 7.28 -8.92 4.72
N LEU A 116 7.57 -8.44 5.93
CA LEU A 116 8.91 -8.02 6.34
C LEU A 116 9.69 -9.26 6.82
N LEU A 117 10.40 -9.93 5.91
CA LEU A 117 11.06 -11.19 6.23
C LEU A 117 12.49 -10.96 6.80
N PRO A 118 12.88 -11.73 7.83
CA PRO A 118 14.13 -11.51 8.56
C PRO A 118 15.34 -12.01 7.79
N LEU A 119 16.46 -11.34 7.98
CA LEU A 119 17.73 -11.71 7.37
C LEU A 119 18.52 -12.66 8.30
N PRO A 120 19.27 -13.63 7.75
CA PRO A 120 20.38 -14.24 8.48
C PRO A 120 21.42 -13.16 8.78
N LEU A 121 21.81 -12.99 10.03
CA LEU A 121 22.77 -11.97 10.49
C LEU A 121 24.20 -12.46 10.35
N THR A 122 24.63 -12.68 9.10
CA THR A 122 25.97 -13.18 8.74
C THR A 122 26.80 -12.10 8.05
N GLN A 123 28.11 -12.26 8.00
CA GLN A 123 28.99 -11.42 7.18
C GLN A 123 28.62 -11.48 5.69
N ALA A 124 28.13 -12.62 5.21
CA ALA A 124 27.68 -12.76 3.82
C ALA A 124 26.43 -11.92 3.53
N SER A 125 25.44 -11.96 4.42
CA SER A 125 24.27 -11.09 4.34
C SER A 125 24.65 -9.63 4.44
N LEU A 126 25.56 -9.27 5.36
CA LEU A 126 26.03 -7.90 5.53
C LEU A 126 26.70 -7.37 4.26
N ALA A 127 27.61 -8.14 3.64
CA ALA A 127 28.25 -7.75 2.39
C ALA A 127 27.24 -7.58 1.25
N ALA A 128 26.25 -8.46 1.17
CA ALA A 128 25.21 -8.41 0.13
C ALA A 128 24.26 -7.22 0.32
N VAL A 129 23.85 -6.93 1.56
CA VAL A 129 22.99 -5.79 1.89
C VAL A 129 23.75 -4.48 1.72
N ALA A 130 25.00 -4.40 2.18
CA ALA A 130 25.79 -3.18 2.12
C ALA A 130 25.96 -2.67 0.68
N GLU A 131 26.25 -3.59 -0.25
CA GLU A 131 26.37 -3.26 -1.66
C GLU A 131 25.05 -2.75 -2.26
N ARG A 132 23.92 -3.38 -1.94
CA ARG A 132 22.60 -2.95 -2.40
C ARG A 132 22.21 -1.58 -1.83
N VAL A 133 22.45 -1.35 -0.54
CA VAL A 133 22.23 -0.05 0.11
C VAL A 133 23.06 1.02 -0.60
N ALA A 134 24.32 0.76 -0.89
CA ALA A 134 25.16 1.70 -1.63
C ALA A 134 24.61 1.99 -3.03
N ARG A 135 24.16 0.97 -3.79
CA ARG A 135 23.50 1.18 -5.10
C ARG A 135 22.24 2.02 -5.01
N VAL A 136 21.37 1.73 -4.03
CA VAL A 136 20.12 2.48 -3.85
C VAL A 136 20.42 3.92 -3.49
N GLN A 137 21.35 4.17 -2.56
CA GLN A 137 21.76 5.53 -2.21
C GLN A 137 22.38 6.30 -3.39
N ASP A 138 23.15 5.63 -4.25
CA ASP A 138 23.69 6.21 -5.50
C ASP A 138 22.57 6.63 -6.46
N VAL A 139 21.61 5.72 -6.70
CA VAL A 139 20.45 5.98 -7.57
C VAL A 139 19.56 7.11 -7.05
N LEU A 140 19.31 7.14 -5.74
CA LEU A 140 18.49 8.16 -5.08
C LEU A 140 19.26 9.46 -4.81
N GLY A 141 20.59 9.45 -4.90
CA GLY A 141 21.46 10.61 -4.65
C GLY A 141 21.45 11.12 -3.22
N ARG A 142 21.13 10.28 -2.23
CA ARG A 142 20.98 10.66 -0.81
C ARG A 142 21.23 9.52 0.15
N GLN A 143 21.56 9.84 1.40
CA GLN A 143 21.58 8.86 2.50
C GLN A 143 20.17 8.30 2.72
N LEU A 144 20.09 6.98 2.85
CA LEU A 144 18.87 6.24 3.18
C LEU A 144 18.84 5.96 4.69
N LEU A 145 17.67 6.02 5.32
CA LEU A 145 17.47 5.49 6.66
C LEU A 145 17.00 4.03 6.54
N LEU A 146 17.60 3.13 7.30
CA LEU A 146 17.14 1.76 7.40
C LEU A 146 16.50 1.52 8.76
N GLU A 147 15.33 0.90 8.74
CA GLU A 147 14.57 0.55 9.92
C GLU A 147 14.85 -0.86 10.40
N ASN A 148 15.03 -1.03 11.71
CA ASN A 148 15.06 -2.35 12.34
C ASN A 148 13.64 -2.94 12.38
N THR A 149 13.47 -4.14 11.83
CA THR A 149 12.21 -4.87 11.88
C THR A 149 12.12 -5.76 13.10
N SER A 150 10.91 -5.96 13.63
CA SER A 150 10.64 -7.07 14.54
C SER A 150 11.04 -8.41 13.92
N SER A 151 11.68 -9.29 14.69
CA SER A 151 12.03 -10.64 14.23
C SER A 151 11.54 -11.73 15.19
N TYR A 152 11.06 -12.84 14.61
CA TYR A 152 10.56 -13.99 15.36
C TYR A 152 11.47 -15.22 15.24
N VAL A 153 12.05 -15.47 14.06
CA VAL A 153 13.01 -16.58 13.87
C VAL A 153 14.45 -16.11 14.14
N THR A 154 15.25 -17.02 14.70
CA THR A 154 16.71 -16.90 14.76
C THR A 154 17.31 -17.88 13.77
N HIS A 155 18.36 -17.49 13.04
CA HIS A 155 19.03 -18.43 12.15
C HIS A 155 20.16 -19.13 12.90
N CYS A 156 20.31 -20.44 12.72
CA CYS A 156 21.39 -21.21 13.37
C CYS A 156 22.79 -20.74 12.95
N GLY A 157 22.89 -20.05 11.81
CA GLY A 157 24.13 -19.53 11.27
C GLY A 157 24.39 -18.06 11.55
N ASP A 158 23.59 -17.40 12.41
CA ASP A 158 23.84 -15.98 12.76
C ASP A 158 25.23 -15.81 13.39
N GLU A 159 25.99 -14.84 12.89
CA GLU A 159 27.37 -14.53 13.30
C GLU A 159 27.47 -13.21 14.08
N LEU A 160 26.46 -12.36 13.92
CA LEU A 160 26.38 -11.01 14.48
C LEU A 160 25.10 -10.86 15.31
N ARG A 161 25.16 -10.03 16.35
CA ARG A 161 23.97 -9.46 16.95
C ARG A 161 23.34 -8.44 16.00
N GLU A 162 22.04 -8.18 16.18
CA GLU A 162 21.31 -7.24 15.34
C GLU A 162 21.94 -5.84 15.36
N TRP A 163 22.26 -5.32 16.55
CA TRP A 163 22.92 -4.02 16.69
C TRP A 163 24.35 -3.98 16.12
N GLU A 164 25.07 -5.10 16.11
CA GLU A 164 26.38 -5.21 15.46
C GLU A 164 26.23 -5.15 13.94
N PHE A 165 25.22 -5.84 13.39
CA PHE A 165 24.88 -5.78 11.96
C PHE A 165 24.52 -4.36 11.53
N LEU A 166 23.66 -3.66 12.30
CA LEU A 166 23.28 -2.28 12.04
C LEU A 166 24.48 -1.32 12.09
N SER A 167 25.35 -1.48 13.09
CA SER A 167 26.56 -0.66 13.26
C SER A 167 27.52 -0.82 12.08
N GLU A 168 27.83 -2.06 11.70
CA GLU A 168 28.68 -2.36 10.56
C GLU A 168 28.08 -1.89 9.24
N LEU A 169 26.76 -2.03 9.05
CA LEU A 169 26.08 -1.59 7.84
C LEU A 169 26.18 -0.07 7.67
N CYS A 170 25.93 0.70 8.74
CA CYS A 170 26.11 2.15 8.74
C CYS A 170 27.56 2.55 8.43
N ALA A 171 28.54 1.86 9.03
CA ALA A 171 29.96 2.14 8.81
C ALA A 171 30.41 1.88 7.37
N ARG A 172 29.86 0.84 6.72
CA ARG A 172 30.24 0.45 5.35
C ARG A 172 29.56 1.28 4.26
N THR A 173 28.36 1.77 4.52
CA THR A 173 27.48 2.36 3.49
C THR A 173 27.15 3.83 3.73
N ASP A 174 27.53 4.38 4.88
CA ASP A 174 27.15 5.72 5.30
C ASP A 174 25.62 5.94 5.37
N CYS A 175 24.83 4.86 5.45
CA CYS A 175 23.40 4.95 5.72
C CYS A 175 23.13 5.45 7.15
N LEU A 176 21.87 5.76 7.40
CA LEU A 176 21.35 6.22 8.69
C LEU A 176 20.33 5.21 9.21
N LEU A 177 19.84 5.42 10.43
CA LEU A 177 18.87 4.53 11.06
C LEU A 177 17.58 5.26 11.40
N LEU A 178 16.47 4.60 11.11
CA LEU A 178 15.20 4.80 11.80
C LEU A 178 15.14 3.66 12.83
N LEU A 179 15.07 3.99 14.12
CA LEU A 179 15.02 2.96 15.15
C LEU A 179 13.60 2.87 15.72
N ASP A 180 12.90 1.79 15.41
CA ASP A 180 11.63 1.47 16.03
C ASP A 180 11.87 0.80 17.39
N LEU A 181 11.46 1.50 18.45
CA LEU A 181 11.64 1.05 19.82
C LEU A 181 10.66 -0.06 20.23
N ASN A 182 9.50 -0.14 19.59
CA ASN A 182 8.60 -1.26 19.70
C ASN A 182 9.25 -2.53 19.10
N ASN A 183 9.87 -2.44 17.92
CA ASN A 183 10.58 -3.54 17.28
C ASN A 183 11.78 -4.03 18.10
N VAL A 184 12.49 -3.12 18.78
CA VAL A 184 13.52 -3.50 19.76
C VAL A 184 12.91 -4.36 20.87
N LEU A 185 11.81 -3.92 21.50
CA LEU A 185 11.17 -4.66 22.59
C LEU A 185 10.58 -6.00 22.15
N VAL A 186 9.95 -6.06 20.98
CA VAL A 186 9.42 -7.30 20.40
C VAL A 186 10.55 -8.30 20.17
N SER A 187 11.61 -7.89 19.48
CA SER A 187 12.76 -8.77 19.21
C SER A 187 13.48 -9.20 20.49
N CYS A 188 13.75 -8.26 21.41
CA CYS A 188 14.37 -8.59 22.70
C CYS A 188 13.52 -9.59 23.51
N THR A 189 12.20 -9.42 23.54
CA THR A 189 11.32 -10.36 24.24
C THR A 189 11.33 -11.74 23.58
N ASN A 190 11.20 -11.78 22.26
CA ASN A 190 11.07 -13.04 21.50
C ASN A 190 12.37 -13.85 21.45
N HIS A 191 13.53 -13.18 21.54
CA HIS A 191 14.85 -13.82 21.51
C HIS A 191 15.55 -13.88 22.87
N GLY A 192 14.97 -13.28 23.91
CA GLY A 192 15.54 -13.23 25.26
C GLY A 192 16.77 -12.34 25.37
N TRP A 193 16.82 -11.24 24.60
CA TRP A 193 17.89 -10.23 24.68
C TRP A 193 17.51 -9.12 25.68
N ASP A 194 18.51 -8.37 26.14
CA ASP A 194 18.28 -7.17 26.97
C ASP A 194 18.12 -5.92 26.09
N PRO A 195 16.99 -5.19 26.17
CA PRO A 195 16.79 -3.93 25.45
C PRO A 195 17.86 -2.87 25.75
N GLN A 196 18.45 -2.86 26.95
CA GLN A 196 19.50 -1.89 27.30
C GLN A 196 20.82 -2.23 26.60
N GLU A 197 21.16 -3.53 26.50
CA GLU A 197 22.31 -4.01 25.71
C GLU A 197 22.11 -3.67 24.23
N TYR A 198 20.89 -3.82 23.72
CA TYR A 198 20.55 -3.43 22.35
C TYR A 198 20.83 -1.93 22.12
N LEU A 199 20.29 -1.05 22.98
CA LEU A 199 20.56 0.39 22.88
C LEU A 199 22.05 0.72 23.07
N ASP A 200 22.82 -0.10 23.82
CA ASP A 200 24.26 0.14 24.06
C ASP A 200 25.07 -0.13 22.78
N GLY A 201 24.62 -1.10 21.98
CA GLY A 201 25.30 -1.53 20.77
C GLY A 201 24.93 -0.74 19.51
N VAL A 202 23.73 -0.15 19.43
CA VAL A 202 23.30 0.65 18.28
C VAL A 202 24.16 1.92 18.12
N PRO A 203 24.59 2.30 16.90
CA PRO A 203 25.33 3.54 16.66
C PRO A 203 24.42 4.76 16.84
N GLY A 204 24.29 5.22 18.09
CA GLY A 204 23.36 6.26 18.50
C GLY A 204 23.44 7.55 17.70
N GLU A 205 24.61 7.92 17.15
CA GLU A 205 24.85 9.06 16.26
C GLU A 205 24.26 8.89 14.85
N ARG A 206 23.94 7.67 14.43
CA ARG A 206 23.31 7.33 13.14
C ARG A 206 21.77 7.26 13.21
N VAL A 207 21.17 7.24 14.41
CA VAL A 207 19.70 7.14 14.61
C VAL A 207 19.00 8.49 14.38
N TRP A 208 18.43 8.72 13.20
CA TRP A 208 17.83 10.01 12.84
C TRP A 208 16.33 10.13 13.15
N GLN A 209 15.64 9.01 13.22
CA GLN A 209 14.22 8.93 13.56
C GLN A 209 13.99 7.81 14.57
N LEU A 210 13.05 8.03 15.49
CA LEU A 210 12.52 6.99 16.37
C LEU A 210 11.06 6.70 16.02
N HIS A 211 10.68 5.43 15.95
CA HIS A 211 9.28 5.01 15.93
C HIS A 211 8.83 4.54 17.30
N LEU A 212 7.57 4.87 17.60
CA LEU A 212 6.86 4.55 18.82
C LEU A 212 5.52 3.94 18.42
N ALA A 213 5.43 2.62 18.52
CA ALA A 213 4.24 1.87 18.16
C ALA A 213 3.78 0.98 19.32
N ASN A 214 2.68 0.27 19.12
CA ASN A 214 2.21 -0.76 20.04
C ASN A 214 2.51 -2.16 19.52
N HIS A 215 2.62 -3.12 20.43
CA HIS A 215 2.65 -4.55 20.13
C HIS A 215 1.51 -5.26 20.87
N SER A 216 1.13 -6.43 20.37
CA SER A 216 0.21 -7.33 21.04
C SER A 216 0.97 -8.36 21.87
N ASP A 217 0.68 -8.43 23.17
CA ASP A 217 1.17 -9.51 24.04
C ASP A 217 0.37 -10.79 23.77
N ARG A 218 1.05 -11.85 23.35
CA ARG A 218 0.48 -13.18 23.07
C ARG A 218 0.75 -14.18 24.21
N GLY A 219 1.24 -13.70 25.36
CA GLY A 219 1.54 -14.49 26.54
C GLY A 219 3.01 -14.91 26.59
N HIS A 220 3.44 -15.77 25.65
CA HIS A 220 4.82 -16.27 25.59
C HIS A 220 5.69 -15.60 24.52
N TYR A 221 5.10 -14.75 23.68
CA TYR A 221 5.81 -13.90 22.71
C TYR A 221 5.05 -12.57 22.51
N LYS A 222 5.74 -11.55 21.99
CA LYS A 222 5.12 -10.29 21.55
C LYS A 222 4.98 -10.31 20.03
N PHE A 223 3.82 -9.88 19.53
CA PHE A 223 3.55 -9.72 18.10
C PHE A 223 3.49 -8.25 17.75
N ASP A 224 4.21 -7.89 16.71
CA ASP A 224 4.28 -6.55 16.18
C ASP A 224 3.00 -6.17 15.43
N SER A 225 2.06 -5.52 16.12
CA SER A 225 0.72 -5.25 15.58
C SER A 225 0.49 -3.79 15.21
N HIS A 226 1.20 -2.85 15.83
CA HIS A 226 0.98 -1.40 15.66
C HIS A 226 -0.48 -0.97 15.90
N LEU A 227 -1.19 -1.74 16.72
CA LEU A 227 -2.60 -1.59 17.02
C LEU A 227 -2.80 -1.12 18.45
N GLY A 228 -3.28 0.12 18.63
CA GLY A 228 -3.59 0.66 19.95
C GLY A 228 -2.57 1.70 20.43
N PRO A 229 -2.79 2.25 21.64
CA PRO A 229 -1.90 3.25 22.23
C PRO A 229 -0.52 2.67 22.55
N VAL A 230 0.50 3.51 22.52
CA VAL A 230 1.88 3.11 22.81
C VAL A 230 2.00 2.65 24.28
N PRO A 231 2.54 1.46 24.55
CA PRO A 231 2.60 0.89 25.89
C PRO A 231 3.70 1.52 26.74
N ASP A 232 3.59 1.37 28.06
CA ASP A 232 4.49 2.04 29.02
C ASP A 232 5.95 1.54 28.94
N ASP A 233 6.18 0.30 28.50
CA ASP A 233 7.53 -0.23 28.28
C ASP A 233 8.23 0.43 27.08
N VAL A 234 7.51 0.69 25.99
CA VAL A 234 8.01 1.50 24.85
C VAL A 234 8.31 2.94 25.31
N TRP A 235 7.42 3.54 26.12
CA TRP A 235 7.68 4.88 26.67
C TRP A 235 8.89 4.93 27.59
N ALA A 236 9.16 3.87 28.35
CA ALA A 236 10.36 3.77 29.18
C ALA A 236 11.62 3.69 28.30
N LEU A 237 11.62 2.84 27.27
CA LEU A 237 12.75 2.71 26.35
C LEU A 237 13.01 4.01 25.57
N TYR A 238 11.95 4.75 25.23
CA TYR A 238 12.06 6.08 24.62
C TYR A 238 12.77 7.08 25.53
N ARG A 239 12.48 7.10 26.83
CA ARG A 239 13.22 7.95 27.80
C ARG A 239 14.69 7.57 27.86
N ASP A 240 15.00 6.28 27.82
CA ASP A 240 16.38 5.80 27.86
C ASP A 240 17.14 6.20 26.59
N ALA A 241 16.52 6.05 25.42
CA ALA A 241 17.08 6.50 24.14
C ALA A 241 17.38 8.00 24.13
N LEU A 242 16.43 8.84 24.58
CA LEU A 242 16.63 10.29 24.67
C LEU A 242 17.71 10.68 25.68
N THR A 243 17.75 10.04 26.85
CA THR A 243 18.77 10.28 27.88
C THR A 243 20.17 10.00 27.33
N ARG A 244 20.28 9.01 26.44
CA ARG A 244 21.54 8.53 25.89
C ARG A 244 22.02 9.31 24.69
N TRP A 245 21.11 9.63 23.77
CA TRP A 245 21.44 10.16 22.45
C TRP A 245 20.99 11.61 22.23
N GLY A 246 20.29 12.20 23.20
CA GLY A 246 19.73 13.55 23.09
C GLY A 246 18.44 13.57 22.25
N ALA A 247 18.15 14.74 21.68
CA ALA A 247 16.94 14.93 20.87
C ALA A 247 16.99 14.13 19.56
N ILE A 248 15.95 13.34 19.30
CA ILE A 248 15.73 12.63 18.04
C ILE A 248 14.28 12.87 17.60
N SER A 249 14.08 13.18 16.32
CA SER A 249 12.73 13.34 15.76
C SER A 249 12.00 12.00 15.90
N SER A 250 10.79 12.01 16.44
CA SER A 250 10.09 10.79 16.81
C SER A 250 8.68 10.76 16.25
N LEU A 251 8.20 9.59 15.85
CA LEU A 251 6.88 9.39 15.28
C LEU A 251 6.08 8.39 16.11
N VAL A 252 4.80 8.69 16.31
CA VAL A 252 3.84 7.69 16.77
C VAL A 252 3.26 6.97 15.55
N GLU A 253 3.51 5.68 15.47
CA GLU A 253 3.06 4.81 14.39
C GLU A 253 1.78 4.07 14.78
N TRP A 254 0.85 3.99 13.83
CA TRP A 254 -0.44 3.35 14.00
C TRP A 254 -0.99 2.93 12.64
N ASP A 255 -0.87 1.65 12.31
CA ASP A 255 -1.08 1.15 10.95
C ASP A 255 -2.53 0.82 10.63
N GLU A 256 -3.16 0.05 11.51
CA GLU A 256 -4.51 -0.47 11.33
C GLU A 256 -5.48 0.11 12.36
N ASP A 257 -6.78 0.05 12.09
CA ASP A 257 -7.83 0.61 12.96
C ASP A 257 -7.54 2.03 13.45
N THR A 258 -6.94 2.86 12.58
CA THR A 258 -6.42 4.19 12.90
C THR A 258 -7.45 4.98 13.70
N PRO A 259 -7.13 5.51 14.90
CA PRO A 259 -8.14 6.04 15.82
C PRO A 259 -8.66 7.41 15.36
N ALA A 260 -9.53 8.02 16.16
CA ALA A 260 -9.86 9.42 15.96
C ALA A 260 -8.59 10.29 16.07
N TRP A 261 -8.49 11.34 15.24
CA TRP A 261 -7.30 12.22 15.19
C TRP A 261 -6.88 12.74 16.57
N SER A 262 -7.83 13.10 17.43
CA SER A 262 -7.55 13.59 18.78
C SER A 262 -6.81 12.57 19.66
N VAL A 263 -7.02 11.28 19.43
CA VAL A 263 -6.33 10.19 20.15
C VAL A 263 -4.90 10.04 19.64
N LEU A 264 -4.72 9.94 18.32
CA LEU A 264 -3.39 9.86 17.71
C LEU A 264 -2.52 11.08 18.09
N ARG A 265 -3.11 12.28 18.05
CA ARG A 265 -2.44 13.51 18.47
C ARG A 265 -2.08 13.51 19.96
N ALA A 266 -2.91 12.92 20.82
CA ALA A 266 -2.60 12.84 22.24
C ALA A 266 -1.35 11.98 22.50
N GLU A 267 -1.20 10.86 21.79
CA GLU A 267 0.02 10.03 21.84
C GLU A 267 1.25 10.81 21.30
N GLN A 268 1.11 11.51 20.17
CA GLN A 268 2.18 12.38 19.64
C GLN A 268 2.60 13.46 20.67
N ARG A 269 1.63 14.09 21.33
CA ARG A 269 1.92 15.09 22.37
C ARG A 269 2.55 14.48 23.61
N ARG A 270 2.23 13.22 23.95
CA ARG A 270 2.91 12.48 25.03
C ARG A 270 4.39 12.28 24.70
N ALA A 271 4.73 11.94 23.45
CA ALA A 271 6.14 11.86 23.02
C ALA A 271 6.88 13.21 23.16
N ALA A 272 6.22 14.31 22.81
CA ALA A 272 6.77 15.66 22.98
C ALA A 272 7.01 16.02 24.45
N GLN A 273 6.01 15.79 25.31
CA GLN A 273 6.12 16.05 26.75
C GLN A 273 7.24 15.23 27.41
N ILE A 274 7.42 13.98 26.98
CA ILE A 274 8.52 13.15 27.48
C ILE A 274 9.87 13.74 27.07
N ALA A 275 10.00 14.20 25.82
CA ALA A 275 11.24 14.82 25.36
C ALA A 275 11.56 16.10 26.12
N GLU A 276 10.57 16.97 26.36
CA GLU A 276 10.70 18.18 27.18
C GLU A 276 11.06 17.88 28.65
N GLN A 277 10.63 16.74 29.19
CA GLN A 277 10.95 16.32 30.55
C GLN A 277 12.36 15.74 30.69
N VAL A 278 12.81 14.99 29.67
CA VAL A 278 14.10 14.29 29.69
C VAL A 278 15.24 15.22 29.26
N LEU A 279 14.96 16.16 28.35
CA LEU A 279 15.96 17.03 27.74
C LEU A 279 15.80 18.46 28.26
N ASP A 280 16.87 19.02 28.86
CA ASP A 280 16.86 20.37 29.42
C ASP A 280 16.45 21.45 28.39
N GLN A 281 16.84 21.27 27.14
CA GLN A 281 16.51 22.13 26.00
C GLN A 281 16.38 21.30 24.72
N LEU A 282 15.28 21.49 23.99
CA LEU A 282 15.11 20.92 22.65
C LEU A 282 15.78 21.81 21.59
N PRO A 283 16.39 21.22 20.54
CA PRO A 283 16.89 21.99 19.41
C PRO A 283 15.75 22.70 18.66
N GLU A 284 16.09 23.77 17.92
CA GLU A 284 15.15 24.38 17.00
C GLU A 284 14.76 23.40 15.87
N HIS A 285 13.52 23.52 15.41
CA HIS A 285 13.04 22.70 14.30
C HIS A 285 13.73 23.14 13.00
N ALA A 286 14.54 22.26 12.43
CA ALA A 286 15.28 22.52 11.20
C ALA A 286 15.22 21.27 10.29
N PRO A 287 14.52 21.34 9.14
CA PRO A 287 14.59 20.27 8.16
C PRO A 287 16.01 20.16 7.60
N PRO A 288 16.54 18.94 7.41
CA PRO A 288 17.88 18.77 6.87
C PRO A 288 17.96 19.15 5.40
N GLN A 289 19.17 19.46 4.95
CA GLN A 289 19.49 19.36 3.53
C GLN A 289 19.84 17.90 3.19
N PRO A 290 19.31 17.35 2.08
CA PRO A 290 19.68 16.02 1.64
C PRO A 290 21.18 15.96 1.33
N ARG A 291 21.86 14.96 1.88
CA ARG A 291 23.29 14.72 1.66
C ARG A 291 23.46 13.41 0.88
N PRO A 292 24.27 13.39 -0.19
CA PRO A 292 24.71 12.14 -0.81
C PRO A 292 25.49 11.30 0.19
N ALA A 293 25.30 9.98 0.15
CA ALA A 293 26.07 9.04 0.97
C ALA A 293 27.53 8.99 0.51
N GLN A 294 28.46 8.89 1.47
CA GLN A 294 29.87 8.69 1.19
C GLN A 294 30.16 7.20 0.99
N ILE A 295 30.04 6.75 -0.26
CA ILE A 295 30.12 5.33 -0.65
C ILE A 295 31.37 5.03 -1.50
N ASP A 296 31.94 3.85 -1.28
CA ASP A 296 32.92 3.21 -2.16
C ASP A 296 32.26 1.99 -2.81
N LEU A 297 31.46 2.26 -3.85
CA LEU A 297 30.63 1.24 -4.49
C LEU A 297 31.48 0.14 -5.15
N ASP A 298 32.62 0.51 -5.75
CA ASP A 298 33.54 -0.46 -6.37
C ASP A 298 34.13 -1.43 -5.34
N ARG A 299 34.52 -0.93 -4.16
CA ARG A 299 34.98 -1.77 -3.05
C ARG A 299 33.89 -2.71 -2.57
N LEU A 300 32.69 -2.19 -2.29
CA LEU A 300 31.56 -3.00 -1.81
C LEU A 300 31.17 -4.07 -2.85
N HIS A 301 31.17 -3.70 -4.13
CA HIS A 301 30.90 -4.65 -5.21
C HIS A 301 31.94 -5.78 -5.27
N ALA A 302 33.22 -5.45 -5.14
CA ALA A 302 34.29 -6.45 -5.11
C ALA A 302 34.20 -7.37 -3.88
N GLU A 303 33.85 -6.83 -2.71
CA GLU A 303 33.62 -7.60 -1.47
C GLU A 303 32.46 -8.58 -1.64
N THR A 304 31.32 -8.14 -2.18
CA THR A 304 30.16 -9.02 -2.41
C THR A 304 30.48 -10.12 -3.43
N GLN A 305 31.18 -9.80 -4.53
CA GLN A 305 31.59 -10.82 -5.53
C GLN A 305 32.54 -11.87 -4.96
N ALA A 306 33.37 -11.50 -3.98
CA ALA A 306 34.29 -12.42 -3.31
C ALA A 306 33.61 -13.27 -2.22
N THR A 307 32.36 -12.94 -1.85
CA THR A 307 31.64 -13.56 -0.74
C THR A 307 30.67 -14.62 -1.24
N ASP A 308 30.67 -15.80 -0.63
CA ASP A 308 29.69 -16.84 -0.95
C ASP A 308 28.32 -16.53 -0.33
N THR A 309 27.36 -16.13 -1.16
CA THR A 309 25.99 -15.84 -0.74
C THR A 309 25.03 -17.04 -0.91
N SER A 310 25.55 -18.23 -1.19
CA SER A 310 24.72 -19.43 -1.41
C SER A 310 23.89 -19.82 -0.19
N SER A 311 24.43 -19.62 1.02
CA SER A 311 23.72 -19.86 2.28
C SER A 311 22.53 -18.91 2.47
N LEU A 312 22.71 -17.62 2.16
CA LEU A 312 21.65 -16.61 2.18
C LEU A 312 20.54 -16.97 1.20
N ALA A 313 20.91 -17.29 -0.04
CA ALA A 313 19.93 -17.69 -1.06
C ALA A 313 19.16 -18.96 -0.67
N ALA A 314 19.84 -19.94 -0.06
CA ALA A 314 19.20 -21.16 0.44
C ALA A 314 18.24 -20.87 1.61
N ALA A 315 18.62 -19.99 2.54
CA ALA A 315 17.77 -19.61 3.67
C ALA A 315 16.50 -18.88 3.19
N GLN A 316 16.64 -17.91 2.28
CA GLN A 316 15.49 -17.20 1.70
C GLN A 316 14.58 -18.14 0.90
N ALA A 317 15.14 -19.01 0.05
CA ALA A 317 14.36 -19.98 -0.70
C ALA A 317 13.58 -20.95 0.21
N LEU A 318 14.19 -21.36 1.34
CA LEU A 318 13.55 -22.24 2.29
C LEU A 318 12.43 -21.54 3.06
N LEU A 319 12.65 -20.32 3.54
CA LEU A 319 11.61 -19.54 4.23
C LEU A 319 10.46 -19.21 3.27
N TRP A 320 10.76 -18.84 2.02
CA TRP A 320 9.75 -18.62 0.98
C TRP A 320 8.84 -19.85 0.79
N LYS A 321 9.44 -21.04 0.70
CA LYS A 321 8.70 -22.29 0.60
C LYS A 321 7.80 -22.54 1.82
N VAL A 322 8.22 -22.12 3.01
CA VAL A 322 7.44 -22.27 4.24
C VAL A 322 6.25 -21.30 4.24
N ILE A 323 6.48 -20.00 3.99
CA ILE A 323 5.44 -18.97 4.12
C ILE A 323 4.37 -19.05 3.03
N CYS A 324 4.74 -19.52 1.83
CA CYS A 324 3.79 -19.69 0.73
C CYS A 324 3.04 -21.04 0.80
N PHE A 325 3.27 -21.86 1.83
CA PHE A 325 2.55 -23.13 1.95
C PHE A 325 1.10 -22.88 2.42
N PRO A 326 0.08 -23.35 1.67
CA PRO A 326 -1.33 -22.96 1.87
C PRO A 326 -1.88 -23.08 3.28
N THR A 327 -1.45 -24.11 4.01
CA THR A 327 -2.01 -24.45 5.32
C THR A 327 -1.02 -24.20 6.46
N GLY A 328 0.02 -23.40 6.20
CA GLY A 328 0.96 -22.97 7.22
C GLY A 328 2.24 -23.80 7.32
N ALA A 329 3.13 -23.35 8.20
CA ALA A 329 4.45 -23.93 8.40
C ALA A 329 4.39 -25.31 9.06
N ALA A 330 3.46 -25.52 9.99
CA ALA A 330 3.27 -26.80 10.67
C ALA A 330 2.94 -27.93 9.68
N ASP A 331 1.91 -27.73 8.86
CA ASP A 331 1.45 -28.69 7.85
C ASP A 331 2.49 -28.91 6.75
N MET A 332 3.20 -27.85 6.35
CA MET A 332 4.31 -27.95 5.41
C MET A 332 5.38 -28.93 5.92
N LEU A 333 5.73 -28.84 7.20
CA LEU A 333 6.76 -29.69 7.80
C LEU A 333 6.29 -31.13 8.01
N GLU A 334 5.03 -31.33 8.43
CA GLU A 334 4.45 -32.66 8.60
C GLU A 334 4.39 -33.42 7.26
N SER A 335 3.99 -32.75 6.19
CA SER A 335 3.86 -33.32 4.84
C SER A 335 5.19 -33.42 4.07
N SER A 336 6.25 -32.76 4.53
CA SER A 336 7.54 -32.70 3.82
C SER A 336 8.41 -33.95 3.97
N PRO A 337 9.33 -34.23 3.03
CA PRO A 337 10.38 -35.24 3.22
C PRO A 337 11.33 -34.91 4.38
N ALA A 338 11.98 -35.93 4.94
CA ALA A 338 12.95 -35.77 6.04
C ALA A 338 14.06 -34.76 5.71
N SER A 339 14.56 -34.75 4.47
CA SER A 339 15.59 -33.82 4.01
C SER A 339 15.19 -32.34 4.13
N VAL A 340 13.91 -32.02 3.90
CA VAL A 340 13.39 -30.65 4.04
C VAL A 340 13.25 -30.29 5.51
N ARG A 341 12.72 -31.18 6.35
CA ARG A 341 12.65 -30.95 7.81
C ARG A 341 14.03 -30.73 8.42
N GLU A 342 15.01 -31.52 8.01
CA GLU A 342 16.40 -31.35 8.43
C GLU A 342 16.99 -30.02 7.93
N ALA A 343 16.66 -29.59 6.71
CA ALA A 343 17.10 -28.29 6.21
C ALA A 343 16.51 -27.13 7.03
N VAL A 344 15.22 -27.19 7.36
CA VAL A 344 14.57 -26.22 8.26
C VAL A 344 15.25 -26.24 9.63
N ALA A 345 15.53 -27.43 10.16
CA ALA A 345 16.15 -27.55 11.47
C ALA A 345 17.60 -27.06 11.53
N ARG A 346 18.34 -27.14 10.42
CA ARG A 346 19.69 -26.57 10.29
C ARG A 346 19.68 -25.06 10.04
N THR A 347 18.58 -24.52 9.52
CA THR A 347 18.51 -23.10 9.13
C THR A 347 17.94 -22.24 10.26
N PHE A 348 16.86 -22.67 10.89
CA PHE A 348 16.17 -21.92 11.93
C PHE A 348 16.34 -22.62 13.29
N ALA A 349 16.68 -21.83 14.30
CA ALA A 349 16.94 -22.32 15.64
C ALA A 349 15.65 -22.74 16.36
N GLU A 350 15.78 -23.68 17.29
CA GLU A 350 14.72 -24.08 18.22
C GLU A 350 14.91 -23.33 19.54
N THR A 351 13.82 -22.93 20.20
CA THR A 351 13.87 -22.32 21.54
C THR A 351 12.80 -22.89 22.45
N ASP A 352 13.00 -22.82 23.76
CA ASP A 352 12.16 -23.50 24.75
C ASP A 352 10.76 -22.88 24.90
N THR A 353 10.64 -21.55 24.78
CA THR A 353 9.39 -20.81 25.07
C THR A 353 8.59 -20.45 23.83
N PHE A 354 9.25 -20.24 22.70
CA PHE A 354 8.62 -19.87 21.43
C PHE A 354 9.19 -20.77 20.33
N GLY A 355 8.50 -21.85 20.00
CA GLY A 355 9.07 -22.91 19.15
C GLY A 355 9.33 -22.45 17.73
N ARG A 356 10.27 -23.10 17.04
CA ARG A 356 10.63 -22.82 15.64
C ARG A 356 9.44 -22.82 14.70
N VAL A 357 8.58 -23.83 14.80
CA VAL A 357 7.41 -23.97 13.93
C VAL A 357 6.45 -22.80 14.16
N GLU A 358 6.21 -22.43 15.41
CA GLU A 358 5.35 -21.31 15.78
C GLU A 358 5.90 -19.98 15.26
N ARG A 359 7.22 -19.76 15.36
CA ARG A 359 7.91 -18.58 14.79
C ARG A 359 7.76 -18.49 13.28
N LEU A 360 7.88 -19.62 12.57
CA LEU A 360 7.68 -19.68 11.12
C LEU A 360 6.22 -19.43 10.74
N GLU A 361 5.28 -19.89 11.58
CA GLU A 361 3.84 -19.70 11.41
C GLU A 361 3.45 -18.21 11.46
N VAL A 362 4.16 -17.40 12.25
CA VAL A 362 3.95 -15.93 12.26
C VAL A 362 4.12 -15.34 10.86
N TYR A 363 5.20 -15.69 10.16
CA TYR A 363 5.46 -15.17 8.82
C TYR A 363 4.55 -15.79 7.74
N ALA A 364 4.18 -17.06 7.88
CA ALA A 364 3.22 -17.70 6.98
C ALA A 364 1.85 -17.02 7.06
N ASN A 365 1.41 -16.71 8.27
CA ASN A 365 0.18 -15.95 8.49
C ASN A 365 0.30 -14.52 7.95
N ASP A 366 1.40 -13.81 8.22
CA ASP A 366 1.59 -12.43 7.74
C ASP A 366 1.55 -12.35 6.20
N TYR A 367 2.23 -13.27 5.50
CA TYR A 367 2.16 -13.40 4.04
C TYR A 367 0.71 -13.52 3.54
N TYR A 368 -0.06 -14.44 4.14
CA TYR A 368 -1.45 -14.66 3.74
C TYR A 368 -2.32 -13.43 4.04
N TRP A 369 -2.28 -12.92 5.26
CA TRP A 369 -3.17 -11.85 5.72
C TRP A 369 -2.92 -10.52 5.01
N ARG A 370 -1.67 -10.21 4.63
CA ARG A 370 -1.37 -9.01 3.83
C ARG A 370 -2.02 -9.05 2.45
N LEU A 371 -1.95 -10.20 1.78
CA LEU A 371 -2.56 -10.39 0.46
C LEU A 371 -4.09 -10.51 0.55
N ALA A 372 -4.60 -11.17 1.59
CA ALA A 372 -6.04 -11.30 1.82
C ALA A 372 -6.68 -9.95 2.18
N GLY A 373 -6.02 -9.16 3.04
CA GLY A 373 -6.52 -7.88 3.55
C GLY A 373 -6.75 -6.86 2.43
N VAL A 374 -5.84 -6.78 1.44
CA VAL A 374 -6.04 -5.88 0.29
C VAL A 374 -7.24 -6.29 -0.57
N LEU A 375 -7.52 -7.59 -0.69
CA LEU A 375 -8.71 -8.08 -1.40
C LEU A 375 -9.99 -7.74 -0.63
N GLU A 376 -9.99 -7.92 0.68
CA GLU A 376 -11.14 -7.54 1.52
C GLU A 376 -11.42 -6.03 1.45
N GLN A 377 -10.37 -5.20 1.45
CA GLN A 377 -10.50 -3.76 1.30
C GLN A 377 -11.02 -3.35 -0.08
N HIS A 378 -10.60 -4.03 -1.14
CA HIS A 378 -10.98 -3.69 -2.52
C HIS A 378 -12.36 -4.24 -2.90
N PHE A 379 -12.82 -5.33 -2.29
CA PHE A 379 -14.04 -6.04 -2.68
C PHE A 379 -15.06 -6.24 -1.53
N PRO A 380 -15.44 -5.18 -0.78
CA PRO A 380 -16.33 -5.33 0.36
C PRO A 380 -17.75 -5.81 -0.02
N THR A 381 -18.26 -5.42 -1.19
CA THR A 381 -19.58 -5.86 -1.65
C THR A 381 -19.55 -7.32 -2.09
N VAL A 382 -18.47 -7.78 -2.76
CA VAL A 382 -18.25 -9.21 -3.06
C VAL A 382 -18.18 -10.04 -1.77
N ALA A 383 -17.41 -9.58 -0.78
CA ALA A 383 -17.29 -10.25 0.52
C ALA A 383 -18.64 -10.36 1.22
N TRP A 384 -19.43 -9.28 1.20
CA TRP A 384 -20.79 -9.27 1.73
C TRP A 384 -21.75 -10.22 0.98
N MET A 385 -21.64 -10.31 -0.36
CA MET A 385 -22.47 -11.20 -1.18
C MET A 385 -22.19 -12.69 -0.94
N LEU A 386 -20.92 -13.06 -0.74
CA LEU A 386 -20.51 -14.44 -0.47
C LEU A 386 -20.64 -14.82 1.02
N GLY A 387 -20.53 -13.85 1.90
CA GLY A 387 -20.35 -14.07 3.32
C GLY A 387 -18.93 -14.54 3.67
N HIS A 388 -18.59 -14.44 4.96
CA HIS A 388 -17.22 -14.62 5.45
C HIS A 388 -16.55 -15.93 5.01
N VAL A 389 -17.25 -17.07 5.11
CA VAL A 389 -16.66 -18.39 4.83
C VAL A 389 -16.34 -18.57 3.34
N GLN A 390 -17.27 -18.25 2.45
CA GLN A 390 -17.04 -18.42 1.01
C GLN A 390 -16.04 -17.40 0.48
N PHE A 391 -16.08 -16.16 0.98
CA PHE A 391 -15.11 -15.13 0.61
C PHE A 391 -13.69 -15.52 1.06
N HIS A 392 -13.53 -16.00 2.29
CA HIS A 392 -12.24 -16.48 2.78
C HIS A 392 -11.69 -17.60 1.90
N ASN A 393 -12.49 -18.63 1.58
CA ASN A 393 -12.05 -19.73 0.73
C ASN A 393 -11.64 -19.25 -0.68
N LEU A 394 -12.41 -18.32 -1.27
CA LEU A 394 -12.11 -17.73 -2.57
C LEU A 394 -10.78 -16.95 -2.55
N VAL A 395 -10.55 -16.17 -1.50
CA VAL A 395 -9.30 -15.42 -1.29
C VAL A 395 -8.12 -16.38 -1.12
N THR A 396 -8.28 -17.44 -0.32
CA THR A 396 -7.27 -18.50 -0.18
C THR A 396 -6.90 -19.07 -1.53
N ASP A 397 -7.88 -19.51 -2.33
CA ASP A 397 -7.61 -20.08 -3.64
C ASP A 397 -6.90 -19.07 -4.57
N TYR A 398 -7.28 -17.80 -4.51
CA TYR A 398 -6.62 -16.74 -5.30
C TYR A 398 -5.16 -16.55 -4.92
N VAL A 399 -4.86 -16.41 -3.62
CA VAL A 399 -3.49 -16.23 -3.09
C VAL A 399 -2.58 -17.40 -3.49
N LEU A 400 -3.14 -18.61 -3.56
CA LEU A 400 -2.39 -19.80 -3.95
C LEU A 400 -1.98 -19.84 -5.41
N VAL A 401 -2.85 -19.38 -6.32
CA VAL A 401 -2.59 -19.47 -7.76
C VAL A 401 -2.07 -18.17 -8.37
N SER A 402 -2.21 -17.06 -7.65
CA SER A 402 -1.88 -15.71 -8.12
C SER A 402 -0.93 -14.99 -7.15
N PRO A 403 0.31 -15.47 -6.94
CA PRO A 403 1.28 -14.77 -6.08
C PRO A 403 1.60 -13.37 -6.64
N SER A 404 1.85 -12.41 -5.75
CA SER A 404 2.14 -11.03 -6.16
C SER A 404 3.47 -10.91 -6.91
N ARG A 405 3.50 -10.07 -7.94
CA ARG A 405 4.64 -9.84 -8.85
C ARG A 405 5.05 -8.37 -8.94
N GLU A 406 4.40 -7.52 -8.15
CA GLU A 406 4.65 -6.09 -8.17
C GLU A 406 4.85 -5.59 -6.72
N PRO A 407 5.70 -4.56 -6.52
CA PRO A 407 5.92 -3.98 -5.20
C PRO A 407 4.69 -3.19 -4.70
N ASP A 408 3.84 -2.67 -5.58
CA ASP A 408 2.65 -1.91 -5.18
C ASP A 408 1.48 -2.87 -4.87
N LEU A 409 1.28 -3.18 -3.59
CA LEU A 409 0.25 -4.12 -3.12
C LEU A 409 -1.16 -3.78 -3.63
N ARG A 410 -1.47 -2.51 -3.90
CA ARG A 410 -2.80 -2.10 -4.42
C ARG A 410 -3.09 -2.71 -5.79
N ARG A 411 -2.05 -3.03 -6.57
CA ARG A 411 -2.20 -3.67 -7.89
C ARG A 411 -2.47 -5.16 -7.82
N TYR A 412 -2.24 -5.80 -6.67
CA TYR A 412 -2.44 -7.24 -6.46
C TYR A 412 -3.85 -7.70 -6.85
N SER A 413 -4.86 -6.91 -6.50
CA SER A 413 -6.28 -7.19 -6.76
C SER A 413 -6.71 -7.20 -8.24
N ARG A 414 -5.86 -6.80 -9.18
CA ARG A 414 -6.25 -6.52 -10.59
C ARG A 414 -6.88 -7.72 -11.28
N ASP A 415 -6.37 -8.91 -11.02
CA ASP A 415 -6.77 -10.11 -11.74
C ASP A 415 -7.86 -10.90 -10.97
N PHE A 416 -8.29 -10.43 -9.80
CA PHE A 416 -9.29 -11.09 -8.95
C PHE A 416 -10.67 -11.25 -9.63
N PRO A 417 -11.25 -10.25 -10.32
CA PRO A 417 -12.51 -10.45 -11.05
C PRO A 417 -12.41 -11.50 -12.16
N SER A 418 -11.29 -11.53 -12.89
CA SER A 418 -11.02 -12.56 -13.89
C SER A 418 -10.89 -13.95 -13.26
N PHE A 419 -10.25 -14.04 -12.10
CA PHE A 419 -10.17 -15.30 -11.35
C PHE A 419 -11.55 -15.80 -10.93
N ILE A 420 -12.42 -14.95 -10.38
CA ILE A 420 -13.81 -15.33 -10.04
C ILE A 420 -14.55 -15.91 -11.24
N SER A 421 -14.36 -15.33 -12.43
CA SER A 421 -15.02 -15.82 -13.65
C SER A 421 -14.59 -17.22 -14.09
N GLN A 422 -13.40 -17.66 -13.68
CA GLN A 422 -12.83 -18.96 -14.01
C GLN A 422 -12.91 -19.95 -12.84
N HIS A 423 -13.26 -19.47 -11.64
CA HIS A 423 -13.32 -20.29 -10.43
C HIS A 423 -14.52 -21.24 -10.45
N GLU A 424 -14.34 -22.41 -9.87
CA GLU A 424 -15.37 -23.44 -9.76
C GLU A 424 -16.17 -23.22 -8.46
N ALA A 425 -16.86 -24.21 -7.89
CA ALA A 425 -17.58 -24.05 -6.61
C ALA A 425 -18.72 -23.00 -6.53
N GLY A 426 -19.24 -22.51 -7.67
CA GLY A 426 -20.49 -21.74 -7.73
C GLY A 426 -20.38 -20.25 -7.40
N VAL A 427 -19.15 -19.71 -7.35
CA VAL A 427 -18.87 -18.28 -7.21
C VAL A 427 -18.82 -17.53 -8.55
N ASN A 428 -18.74 -18.24 -9.67
CA ASN A 428 -18.70 -17.70 -11.04
C ASN A 428 -20.05 -17.15 -11.55
N GLN A 429 -20.86 -16.57 -10.66
CA GLN A 429 -22.14 -15.98 -11.00
C GLN A 429 -21.92 -14.62 -11.69
N PRO A 430 -22.64 -14.31 -12.79
CA PRO A 430 -22.48 -13.04 -13.52
C PRO A 430 -22.54 -11.81 -12.60
N GLU A 431 -23.54 -11.75 -11.73
CA GLU A 431 -23.74 -10.64 -10.77
C GLU A 431 -22.51 -10.41 -9.88
N LEU A 432 -21.85 -11.48 -9.41
CA LEU A 432 -20.67 -11.36 -8.54
C LEU A 432 -19.45 -10.84 -9.31
N ILE A 433 -19.23 -11.34 -10.53
CA ILE A 433 -18.14 -10.93 -11.41
C ILE A 433 -18.29 -9.45 -11.79
N GLU A 434 -19.50 -9.03 -12.11
CA GLU A 434 -19.85 -7.63 -12.43
C GLU A 434 -19.55 -6.71 -11.24
N VAL A 435 -20.00 -7.08 -10.04
CA VAL A 435 -19.71 -6.34 -8.80
C VAL A 435 -18.21 -6.24 -8.56
N ALA A 436 -17.46 -7.34 -8.74
CA ALA A 436 -16.01 -7.35 -8.58
C ALA A 436 -15.32 -6.39 -9.57
N TRP A 437 -15.72 -6.36 -10.85
CA TRP A 437 -15.20 -5.39 -11.82
C TRP A 437 -15.52 -3.95 -11.45
N ILE A 438 -16.73 -3.68 -10.97
CA ILE A 438 -17.14 -2.33 -10.55
C ILE A 438 -16.34 -1.87 -9.33
N GLU A 439 -16.15 -2.73 -8.32
CA GLU A 439 -15.35 -2.38 -7.14
C GLU A 439 -13.86 -2.17 -7.50
N LEU A 440 -13.30 -2.99 -8.39
CA LEU A 440 -11.96 -2.80 -8.91
C LEU A 440 -11.81 -1.46 -9.65
N ASP A 441 -12.75 -1.13 -10.54
CA ASP A 441 -12.75 0.16 -11.26
C ASP A 441 -12.78 1.32 -10.26
N ARG A 442 -13.64 1.24 -9.22
CA ARG A 442 -13.74 2.25 -8.18
C ARG A 442 -12.43 2.45 -7.41
N ALA A 443 -11.71 1.37 -7.10
CA ALA A 443 -10.41 1.43 -6.45
C ALA A 443 -9.33 2.06 -7.35
N GLN A 444 -9.27 1.66 -8.63
CA GLN A 444 -8.22 2.09 -9.54
C GLN A 444 -8.32 3.57 -9.96
N ILE A 445 -9.53 4.09 -10.18
CA ILE A 445 -9.69 5.48 -10.68
C ILE A 445 -9.33 6.56 -9.66
N LEU A 446 -9.18 6.20 -8.37
CA LEU A 446 -8.79 7.13 -7.29
C LEU A 446 -7.40 7.75 -7.49
N ALA A 447 -6.48 7.00 -8.10
CA ALA A 447 -5.08 7.39 -8.30
C ALA A 447 -4.76 7.82 -9.75
N VAL A 448 -5.74 7.77 -10.65
CA VAL A 448 -5.60 8.24 -12.03
C VAL A 448 -5.31 9.75 -12.03
N ALA A 449 -4.40 10.20 -12.89
CA ALA A 449 -4.04 11.61 -13.02
C ALA A 449 -5.26 12.52 -13.21
N ASP A 450 -5.22 13.72 -12.61
CA ASP A 450 -6.25 14.74 -12.81
C ASP A 450 -6.21 15.27 -14.25
N GLU A 451 -7.37 15.61 -14.80
CA GLU A 451 -7.50 16.30 -16.07
C GLU A 451 -8.60 17.36 -15.98
N ARG A 452 -8.49 18.43 -16.77
CA ARG A 452 -9.54 19.44 -16.86
C ARG A 452 -10.71 18.85 -17.67
N PRO A 453 -11.91 18.70 -17.09
CA PRO A 453 -13.07 18.33 -17.87
C PRO A 453 -13.48 19.47 -18.81
N LEU A 454 -14.13 19.10 -19.91
CA LEU A 454 -14.82 20.03 -20.79
C LEU A 454 -15.86 20.81 -19.97
N ALA A 455 -15.88 22.13 -20.09
CA ALA A 455 -16.86 22.99 -19.42
C ALA A 455 -18.06 23.27 -20.33
N PRO A 456 -19.25 23.57 -19.78
CA PRO A 456 -20.40 23.98 -20.58
C PRO A 456 -20.13 25.21 -21.48
N ALA A 457 -19.24 26.11 -21.04
CA ALA A 457 -18.81 27.26 -21.84
C ALA A 457 -18.05 26.84 -23.11
N ASP A 458 -17.25 25.77 -23.04
CA ASP A 458 -16.48 25.25 -24.17
C ASP A 458 -17.43 24.69 -25.27
N LEU A 459 -18.60 24.17 -24.89
CA LEU A 459 -19.63 23.74 -25.85
C LEU A 459 -20.34 24.92 -26.54
N ALA A 460 -20.50 26.05 -25.85
CA ALA A 460 -21.20 27.21 -26.39
C ALA A 460 -20.43 27.91 -27.53
N GLU A 461 -19.12 27.66 -27.61
CA GLU A 461 -18.25 28.20 -28.66
C GLU A 461 -18.30 27.38 -29.97
N ILE A 462 -18.96 26.22 -29.98
CA ILE A 462 -18.99 25.32 -31.14
C ILE A 462 -20.08 25.72 -32.13
N GLU A 463 -19.71 25.92 -33.40
CA GLU A 463 -20.64 26.23 -34.48
C GLU A 463 -21.67 25.10 -34.70
N LEU A 464 -22.95 25.48 -34.81
CA LEU A 464 -24.09 24.56 -34.94
C LEU A 464 -23.93 23.54 -36.08
N ASP A 465 -23.36 23.95 -37.20
CA ASP A 465 -23.19 23.09 -38.39
C ASP A 465 -22.15 21.97 -38.18
N SER A 466 -21.26 22.11 -37.20
CA SER A 466 -20.24 21.10 -36.89
C SER A 466 -20.76 19.97 -36.00
N TRP A 467 -21.87 20.20 -35.28
CA TRP A 467 -22.42 19.27 -34.28
C TRP A 467 -22.58 17.84 -34.76
N PRO A 468 -23.12 17.56 -35.97
CA PRO A 468 -23.35 16.20 -36.41
C PRO A 468 -22.09 15.31 -36.44
N GLN A 469 -20.93 15.92 -36.67
CA GLN A 469 -19.65 15.24 -36.85
C GLN A 469 -18.74 15.32 -35.62
N LEU A 470 -19.15 16.05 -34.56
CA LEU A 470 -18.35 16.18 -33.35
C LEU A 470 -18.10 14.84 -32.71
N ARG A 471 -16.87 14.64 -32.26
CA ARG A 471 -16.48 13.50 -31.43
C ARG A 471 -16.05 14.02 -30.06
N PHE A 472 -16.46 13.31 -29.03
CA PHE A 472 -16.11 13.63 -27.65
C PHE A 472 -15.03 12.68 -27.16
N VAL A 473 -14.11 13.20 -26.37
CA VAL A 473 -13.09 12.41 -25.69
C VAL A 473 -13.54 12.24 -24.25
N ALA A 474 -13.84 11.02 -23.85
CA ALA A 474 -14.19 10.70 -22.48
C ALA A 474 -13.03 10.96 -21.52
N GLY A 475 -13.38 11.27 -20.27
CA GLY A 475 -12.39 11.39 -19.22
C GLY A 475 -11.73 10.05 -18.88
N LYS A 476 -10.46 10.09 -18.50
CA LYS A 476 -9.62 8.93 -18.11
C LYS A 476 -10.20 8.14 -16.94
N THR A 477 -11.06 8.76 -16.13
CA THR A 477 -11.67 8.15 -14.94
C THR A 477 -13.04 7.53 -15.20
N VAL A 478 -13.60 7.67 -16.42
CA VAL A 478 -14.92 7.16 -16.76
C VAL A 478 -14.87 5.68 -17.09
N ARG A 479 -15.75 4.88 -16.50
CA ARG A 479 -15.97 3.46 -16.79
C ARG A 479 -17.46 3.19 -16.90
N LEU A 480 -17.83 2.27 -17.78
CA LEU A 480 -19.19 1.80 -17.95
C LEU A 480 -19.17 0.26 -17.92
N ARG A 481 -19.99 -0.34 -17.07
CA ARG A 481 -20.07 -1.80 -16.91
C ARG A 481 -21.50 -2.27 -17.11
N ALA A 482 -21.71 -3.26 -17.95
CA ALA A 482 -23.00 -3.95 -18.02
C ALA A 482 -23.27 -4.70 -16.71
N THR A 483 -24.52 -4.74 -16.29
CA THR A 483 -24.93 -5.40 -15.06
C THR A 483 -26.23 -6.19 -15.25
N THR A 484 -26.32 -7.30 -14.54
CA THR A 484 -27.52 -8.15 -14.42
C THR A 484 -28.44 -7.71 -13.28
N ARG A 485 -27.93 -6.88 -12.37
CA ARG A 485 -28.68 -6.20 -11.31
C ARG A 485 -28.10 -4.80 -11.08
N PRO A 486 -28.92 -3.79 -10.78
CA PRO A 486 -28.44 -2.47 -10.37
C PRO A 486 -27.43 -2.55 -9.22
N PHE A 487 -26.28 -1.90 -9.38
CA PHE A 487 -25.19 -1.95 -8.40
C PHE A 487 -25.40 -0.97 -7.25
N SER A 488 -25.96 0.22 -7.50
CA SER A 488 -26.08 1.27 -6.47
C SER A 488 -26.82 0.81 -5.22
N PRO A 489 -27.96 0.09 -5.30
CA PRO A 489 -28.64 -0.41 -4.12
C PRO A 489 -27.82 -1.46 -3.36
N MET A 490 -27.12 -2.35 -4.07
CA MET A 490 -26.27 -3.39 -3.46
C MET A 490 -25.13 -2.77 -2.65
N PHE A 491 -24.44 -1.79 -3.25
CA PHE A 491 -23.38 -1.04 -2.59
C PHE A 491 -23.88 -0.30 -1.34
N THR A 492 -25.06 0.31 -1.42
CA THR A 492 -25.65 1.06 -0.29
C THR A 492 -26.02 0.15 0.86
N LEU A 493 -26.75 -0.94 0.57
CA LEU A 493 -27.20 -1.90 1.58
C LEU A 493 -26.04 -2.64 2.25
N CYS A 494 -24.99 -2.97 1.51
CA CYS A 494 -23.76 -3.53 2.08
C CYS A 494 -23.17 -2.58 3.13
N ARG A 495 -23.02 -1.29 2.81
CA ARG A 495 -22.47 -0.28 3.73
C ARG A 495 -23.36 0.02 4.93
N GLU A 496 -24.66 -0.16 4.79
CA GLU A 496 -25.64 -0.04 5.88
C GLU A 496 -25.76 -1.31 6.73
N GLY A 497 -24.97 -2.35 6.44
CA GLY A 497 -24.99 -3.62 7.16
C GLY A 497 -26.30 -4.40 6.99
N GLN A 498 -27.03 -4.16 5.90
CA GLN A 498 -28.30 -4.85 5.61
C GLN A 498 -28.05 -6.25 5.02
N SER A 499 -29.07 -7.11 5.01
CA SER A 499 -28.93 -8.47 4.49
C SER A 499 -29.02 -8.54 2.96
N LEU A 500 -28.28 -9.47 2.37
CA LEU A 500 -28.35 -9.76 0.93
C LEU A 500 -29.77 -10.18 0.49
N GLU A 501 -30.50 -10.87 1.36
CA GLU A 501 -31.89 -11.26 1.11
C GLU A 501 -32.80 -10.03 0.92
N LEU A 502 -32.61 -8.99 1.74
CA LEU A 502 -33.34 -7.74 1.63
C LEU A 502 -33.05 -7.07 0.28
N ALA A 503 -31.77 -7.01 -0.10
CA ALA A 503 -31.36 -6.44 -1.38
C ALA A 503 -31.99 -7.18 -2.57
N ARG A 504 -31.93 -8.51 -2.58
CA ARG A 504 -32.52 -9.35 -3.63
C ARG A 504 -34.04 -9.23 -3.71
N LYS A 505 -34.71 -9.01 -2.58
CA LYS A 505 -36.16 -8.82 -2.51
C LYS A 505 -36.60 -7.48 -3.10
N HIS A 506 -35.89 -6.39 -2.79
CA HIS A 506 -36.29 -5.04 -3.18
C HIS A 506 -35.75 -4.62 -4.54
N HIS A 507 -34.65 -5.20 -4.99
CA HIS A 507 -33.97 -4.86 -6.23
C HIS A 507 -33.75 -6.13 -7.05
N PRO A 508 -34.77 -6.73 -7.68
CA PRO A 508 -34.63 -7.95 -8.48
C PRO A 508 -33.66 -7.78 -9.66
N PRO A 509 -33.16 -8.87 -10.30
CA PRO A 509 -32.33 -8.77 -11.49
C PRO A 509 -33.02 -7.91 -12.55
N ARG A 510 -32.26 -6.98 -13.12
CA ARG A 510 -32.68 -6.07 -14.19
C ARG A 510 -31.43 -5.70 -14.97
N LEU A 511 -31.42 -6.05 -16.26
CA LEU A 511 -30.31 -5.72 -17.14
C LEU A 511 -30.14 -4.20 -17.19
N GLY A 512 -28.89 -3.75 -17.12
CA GLY A 512 -28.57 -2.33 -17.09
C GLY A 512 -27.07 -2.10 -17.22
N HIS A 513 -26.67 -0.87 -16.92
CA HIS A 513 -25.27 -0.51 -16.85
C HIS A 513 -24.99 0.33 -15.61
N THR A 514 -23.80 0.18 -15.04
CA THR A 514 -23.29 1.04 -13.98
C THR A 514 -22.22 1.94 -14.56
N LEU A 515 -22.47 3.25 -14.52
CA LEU A 515 -21.48 4.28 -14.80
C LEU A 515 -20.66 4.54 -13.53
N ILE A 516 -19.34 4.61 -13.67
CA ILE A 516 -18.39 4.91 -12.61
C ILE A 516 -17.48 6.02 -13.09
N TRP A 517 -17.26 7.05 -12.26
CA TRP A 517 -16.36 8.13 -12.62
C TRP A 517 -15.79 8.81 -11.38
N ARG A 518 -14.72 9.58 -11.55
CA ARG A 518 -14.18 10.44 -10.50
C ARG A 518 -14.39 11.90 -10.88
N ARG A 519 -14.96 12.66 -9.95
CA ARG A 519 -15.01 14.12 -10.02
C ARG A 519 -14.28 14.67 -8.80
N ASP A 520 -13.29 15.51 -9.05
CA ASP A 520 -12.34 15.95 -8.03
C ASP A 520 -11.77 14.73 -7.28
N LEU A 521 -11.94 14.64 -5.96
CA LEU A 521 -11.38 13.57 -5.14
C LEU A 521 -12.39 12.46 -4.79
N THR A 522 -13.58 12.50 -5.38
CA THR A 522 -14.69 11.61 -5.04
C THR A 522 -15.03 10.70 -6.20
N VAL A 523 -15.15 9.40 -5.91
CA VAL A 523 -15.57 8.39 -6.88
C VAL A 523 -17.07 8.17 -6.78
N TYR A 524 -17.76 8.54 -7.85
CA TYR A 524 -19.18 8.38 -8.02
C TYR A 524 -19.49 7.12 -8.82
N HIS A 525 -20.72 6.64 -8.65
CA HIS A 525 -21.30 5.66 -9.56
C HIS A 525 -22.81 5.91 -9.66
N ARG A 526 -23.42 5.47 -10.75
CA ARG A 526 -24.88 5.55 -10.96
C ARG A 526 -25.31 4.46 -11.94
N ASP A 527 -26.42 3.78 -11.63
CA ASP A 527 -27.08 2.87 -12.56
C ASP A 527 -27.80 3.65 -13.68
N LEU A 528 -27.59 3.24 -14.94
CA LEU A 528 -28.14 3.87 -16.14
C LEU A 528 -29.22 2.99 -16.79
N GLU A 529 -30.21 3.65 -17.37
CA GLU A 529 -31.19 3.01 -18.27
C GLU A 529 -30.57 2.72 -19.64
N ALA A 530 -31.13 1.75 -20.37
CA ALA A 530 -30.55 1.20 -21.60
C ALA A 530 -30.18 2.27 -22.65
N ASN A 531 -31.07 3.24 -22.89
CA ASN A 531 -30.88 4.27 -23.91
C ASN A 531 -29.76 5.26 -23.56
N GLU A 532 -29.65 5.66 -22.28
CA GLU A 532 -28.55 6.52 -21.82
C GLU A 532 -27.21 5.77 -21.90
N ALA A 533 -27.21 4.50 -21.48
CA ALA A 533 -26.03 3.65 -21.53
C ALA A 533 -25.53 3.43 -22.95
N ALA A 534 -26.42 3.17 -23.91
CA ALA A 534 -26.07 3.01 -25.33
C ALA A 534 -25.44 4.29 -25.91
N GLY A 535 -26.00 5.46 -25.59
CA GLY A 535 -25.43 6.74 -26.00
C GLY A 535 -24.05 6.98 -25.38
N LEU A 536 -23.87 6.69 -24.09
CA LEU A 536 -22.59 6.86 -23.41
C LEU A 536 -21.54 5.86 -23.92
N GLN A 537 -21.93 4.62 -24.19
CA GLN A 537 -21.05 3.61 -24.79
C GLN A 537 -20.55 4.06 -26.17
N ALA A 538 -21.43 4.59 -27.03
CA ALA A 538 -21.04 5.18 -28.31
C ALA A 538 -20.05 6.35 -28.13
N LEU A 539 -20.24 7.18 -27.10
CA LEU A 539 -19.29 8.25 -26.75
C LEU A 539 -17.92 7.67 -26.36
N LEU A 540 -17.88 6.65 -25.51
CA LEU A 540 -16.64 5.99 -25.07
C LEU A 540 -15.88 5.34 -26.24
N GLU A 541 -16.60 4.85 -27.26
CA GLU A 541 -16.05 4.32 -28.50
C GLU A 541 -15.58 5.41 -29.49
N GLY A 542 -15.71 6.69 -29.11
CA GLY A 542 -15.30 7.83 -29.91
C GLY A 542 -16.21 8.10 -31.11
N LYS A 543 -17.47 7.65 -31.08
CA LYS A 543 -18.46 7.88 -32.15
C LYS A 543 -18.81 9.37 -32.27
N SER A 544 -19.32 9.75 -33.44
CA SER A 544 -19.82 11.11 -33.69
C SER A 544 -21.13 11.38 -32.95
N PHE A 545 -21.47 12.65 -32.75
CA PHE A 545 -22.71 13.03 -32.07
C PHE A 545 -23.96 12.43 -32.73
N VAL A 546 -24.03 12.37 -34.06
CA VAL A 546 -25.14 11.69 -34.76
C VAL A 546 -25.19 10.21 -34.43
N GLU A 547 -24.05 9.52 -34.43
CA GLU A 547 -23.99 8.10 -34.07
C GLU A 547 -24.38 7.87 -32.60
N ILE A 548 -24.03 8.78 -31.70
CA ILE A 548 -24.47 8.76 -30.29
C ILE A 548 -26.00 8.90 -30.21
N CYS A 549 -26.59 9.85 -30.95
CA CYS A 549 -28.05 10.00 -31.02
C CYS A 549 -28.74 8.74 -31.53
N VAL A 550 -28.19 8.09 -32.57
CA VAL A 550 -28.72 6.85 -33.15
C VAL A 550 -28.62 5.68 -32.17
N ALA A 551 -27.50 5.53 -31.47
CA ALA A 551 -27.33 4.49 -30.46
C ALA A 551 -28.34 4.67 -29.31
N ALA A 552 -28.52 5.91 -28.86
CA ALA A 552 -29.41 6.25 -27.76
C ALA A 552 -30.91 6.13 -28.12
N SER A 553 -31.27 6.20 -29.41
CA SER A 553 -32.65 5.99 -29.85
C SER A 553 -33.06 4.52 -29.96
N GLY A 554 -32.16 3.58 -29.68
CA GLY A 554 -32.42 2.13 -29.79
C GLY A 554 -32.43 1.61 -31.24
N ALA A 555 -32.03 2.42 -32.22
CA ALA A 555 -32.14 2.11 -33.65
C ALA A 555 -31.00 1.22 -34.20
N GLY A 556 -30.11 0.72 -33.32
CA GLY A 556 -28.93 -0.07 -33.68
C GLY A 556 -28.90 -1.51 -33.12
N ILE A 557 -30.00 -1.99 -32.51
CA ILE A 557 -30.14 -3.43 -32.21
C ILE A 557 -30.69 -4.08 -33.48
N ASP A 558 -29.84 -4.81 -34.19
CA ASP A 558 -30.15 -5.46 -35.46
C ASP A 558 -31.44 -6.28 -35.38
N ALA A 559 -32.34 -6.01 -36.33
CA ALA A 559 -33.54 -6.79 -36.60
C ALA A 559 -33.25 -8.20 -37.17
N ASP A 560 -31.99 -8.66 -37.16
CA ASP A 560 -31.53 -9.91 -37.78
C ASP A 560 -30.98 -10.96 -36.80
N SER A 561 -30.93 -10.71 -35.48
CA SER A 561 -30.66 -11.78 -34.51
C SER A 561 -31.95 -12.47 -34.07
N HIS A 562 -32.17 -13.68 -34.57
CA HIS A 562 -33.22 -14.61 -34.16
C HIS A 562 -32.98 -15.20 -32.76
N ASP A 563 -32.77 -14.36 -31.74
CA ASP A 563 -32.83 -14.77 -30.34
C ASP A 563 -33.75 -13.83 -29.57
N GLY A 564 -34.88 -14.38 -29.12
CA GLY A 564 -36.03 -13.68 -28.58
C GLY A 564 -35.78 -12.91 -27.28
N ILE A 565 -35.21 -11.71 -27.39
CA ILE A 565 -35.35 -10.66 -26.38
C ILE A 565 -36.74 -10.05 -26.57
N ASN A 566 -37.62 -10.23 -25.59
CA ASN A 566 -38.96 -9.64 -25.60
C ASN A 566 -38.88 -8.11 -25.75
N ASP A 567 -39.65 -7.55 -26.69
CA ASP A 567 -39.86 -6.12 -26.98
C ASP A 567 -40.39 -5.27 -25.79
N ALA A 568 -40.47 -5.83 -24.58
CA ALA A 568 -41.03 -5.16 -23.39
C ALA A 568 -39.99 -4.38 -22.56
N GLU A 569 -38.69 -4.54 -22.81
CA GLU A 569 -37.61 -3.83 -22.09
C GLU A 569 -36.97 -2.69 -22.90
N ALA A 570 -37.33 -2.51 -24.17
CA ALA A 570 -36.93 -1.35 -24.96
C ALA A 570 -37.75 -0.13 -24.52
N GLY A 571 -37.19 0.67 -23.60
CA GLY A 571 -37.78 1.97 -23.23
C GLY A 571 -37.97 2.87 -24.45
N ASP A 572 -38.89 3.84 -24.36
CA ASP A 572 -39.17 4.79 -25.44
C ASP A 572 -37.88 5.38 -26.04
N ALA A 573 -37.77 5.36 -27.38
CA ALA A 573 -36.62 5.88 -28.09
C ALA A 573 -36.26 7.30 -27.62
N ALA A 574 -34.99 7.52 -27.27
CA ALA A 574 -34.54 8.84 -26.81
C ALA A 574 -34.69 9.88 -27.93
N SER A 575 -35.35 11.00 -27.62
CA SER A 575 -35.43 12.13 -28.56
C SER A 575 -34.07 12.86 -28.66
N PRO A 576 -33.79 13.60 -29.73
CA PRO A 576 -32.59 14.43 -29.82
C PRO A 576 -32.43 15.40 -28.62
N GLU A 577 -33.53 15.93 -28.09
CA GLU A 577 -33.51 16.79 -26.90
C GLU A 577 -33.09 16.01 -25.64
N GLN A 578 -33.50 14.75 -25.52
CA GLN A 578 -33.08 13.87 -24.43
C GLN A 578 -31.57 13.62 -24.47
N VAL A 579 -31.02 13.34 -25.65
CA VAL A 579 -29.58 13.11 -25.84
C VAL A 579 -28.79 14.39 -25.56
N ALA A 580 -29.29 15.55 -26.00
CA ALA A 580 -28.67 16.84 -25.68
C ALA A 580 -28.69 17.15 -24.18
N ARG A 581 -29.74 16.74 -23.45
CA ARG A 581 -29.78 16.84 -21.99
C ARG A 581 -28.73 15.94 -21.34
N TRP A 582 -28.65 14.67 -21.72
CA TRP A 582 -27.61 13.78 -21.19
C TRP A 582 -26.21 14.29 -21.46
N LEU A 583 -25.93 14.81 -22.66
CA LEU A 583 -24.63 15.39 -22.97
C LEU A 583 -24.28 16.54 -22.02
N ARG A 584 -25.24 17.43 -21.72
CA ARG A 584 -25.06 18.50 -20.74
C ARG A 584 -24.75 17.93 -19.35
N ASP A 585 -25.52 16.95 -18.90
CA ASP A 585 -25.33 16.32 -17.60
C ASP A 585 -23.95 15.63 -17.51
N TRP A 586 -23.50 14.98 -18.59
CA TRP A 586 -22.19 14.35 -18.69
C TRP A 586 -21.05 15.37 -18.64
N VAL A 587 -21.20 16.52 -19.31
CA VAL A 587 -20.25 17.64 -19.21
C VAL A 587 -20.22 18.20 -17.80
N GLU A 588 -21.38 18.49 -17.20
CA GLU A 588 -21.48 19.03 -15.84
C GLU A 588 -20.94 18.08 -14.77
N ALA A 589 -21.06 16.77 -14.99
CA ALA A 589 -20.50 15.74 -14.11
C ALA A 589 -19.01 15.43 -14.38
N GLY A 590 -18.42 16.02 -15.44
CA GLY A 590 -17.00 15.91 -15.75
C GLY A 590 -16.58 14.64 -16.49
N LEU A 591 -17.51 14.01 -17.22
CA LEU A 591 -17.27 12.74 -17.92
C LEU A 591 -16.53 12.93 -19.25
N ILE A 592 -16.47 14.16 -19.75
CA ILE A 592 -15.90 14.49 -21.06
C ILE A 592 -14.70 15.39 -20.82
N ALA A 593 -13.55 15.03 -21.38
CA ALA A 593 -12.30 15.79 -21.25
C ALA A 593 -12.15 16.82 -22.37
N ALA A 594 -12.57 16.50 -23.59
CA ALA A 594 -12.40 17.38 -24.74
C ALA A 594 -13.39 17.07 -25.87
N VAL A 595 -13.44 17.98 -26.85
CA VAL A 595 -14.04 17.77 -28.17
C VAL A 595 -12.91 17.62 -29.18
N ALA A 596 -12.91 16.56 -29.98
CA ALA A 596 -11.92 16.35 -31.02
C ALA A 596 -12.47 16.85 -32.37
N PRO A 597 -11.85 17.87 -33.00
CA PRO A 597 -12.15 18.20 -34.39
C PRO A 597 -11.51 17.13 -35.28
N HIS A 598 -12.35 16.33 -35.96
CA HIS A 598 -11.96 15.35 -36.99
C HIS A 598 -10.59 14.67 -36.82
N ILE A 599 -10.55 13.46 -36.27
CA ILE A 599 -9.47 12.53 -36.61
C ILE A 599 -9.77 12.04 -38.04
N PRO A 600 -8.86 12.22 -39.02
CA PRO A 600 -9.07 11.77 -40.40
C PRO A 600 -9.24 10.26 -40.53
#